data_AF-A0A3E5E7W0-F1
#
_entry.id   AF-A0A3E5E7W0-F1
#
_cell.length_a   1.000
_cell.length_b   1.000
_cell.length_c   1.000
_cell.angle_alpha   90.00
_cell.angle_beta   90.00
_cell.angle_gamma   90.00
#
_symmetry.space_group_name_H-M   'P 1'
#
loop_
_entity.id
_entity.type
_entity.pdbx_description
1 polymer ?
#
loop_
_entity_poly.entity_id
_entity_poly.type
_entity_poly.pdbx_seq_one_letter_code
_entity_poly.pdbx_strand_id
1 'polypeptide(L)'
;MSKNNFEILTEVYSGTSIGERIKKREQVISDYLNVYGQLILNKVLKPTPVMEHLAKKYNFSRCGVLKILKEAGIYHGRSNPVVYPSELNNKTEIYGTANRV
;
A
#
# COMPACT_ATOMS: atom_id res chain seq x y z
N MET A 1 13.44 -10.28 -17.79
CA MET A 1 12.28 -10.26 -16.88
C MET A 1 11.09 -9.72 -17.65
N SER A 2 9.91 -10.34 -17.52
CA SER A 2 8.68 -9.79 -18.11
C SER A 2 8.18 -8.63 -17.25
N LYS A 3 7.75 -7.53 -17.88
CA LYS A 3 7.11 -6.43 -17.18
C LYS A 3 5.82 -6.95 -16.53
N ASN A 4 5.53 -6.49 -15.31
CA ASN A 4 4.24 -6.78 -14.68
C ASN A 4 3.14 -5.89 -15.27
N ASN A 5 1.87 -6.26 -15.07
CA ASN A 5 0.73 -5.52 -15.63
C ASN A 5 0.72 -4.04 -15.21
N PHE A 6 1.26 -3.71 -14.04
CA PHE A 6 1.29 -2.34 -13.53
C PHE A 6 2.35 -1.48 -14.22
N GLU A 7 3.53 -2.03 -14.46
CA GLU A 7 4.59 -1.39 -15.26
C GLU A 7 4.10 -1.11 -16.68
N ILE A 8 3.40 -2.07 -17.29
CA ILE A 8 2.79 -1.91 -18.62
C ILE A 8 1.77 -0.78 -18.61
N LEU A 9 0.86 -0.75 -17.63
CA LEU A 9 -0.16 0.30 -17.54
C LEU A 9 0.46 1.69 -17.30
N THR A 10 1.52 1.78 -16.51
CA THR A 10 2.23 3.05 -16.25
C THR A 10 2.85 3.60 -17.54
N GLU A 11 3.46 2.73 -18.34
CA GLU A 11 4.05 3.10 -19.63
C GLU A 11 2.98 3.50 -20.66
N VAL A 12 1.91 2.70 -20.78
CA VAL A 12 0.79 2.95 -21.71
C VAL A 12 0.09 4.28 -21.41
N TYR A 13 -0.07 4.64 -20.14
CA TYR A 13 -0.76 5.87 -19.74
C TYR A 13 0.19 7.02 -19.41
N SER A 14 1.47 6.91 -19.75
CA SER A 14 2.45 7.97 -19.50
C SER A 14 2.03 9.30 -20.12
N GLY A 15 2.19 10.40 -19.37
CA GLY A 15 1.79 11.74 -19.79
C GLY A 15 0.27 12.02 -19.75
N THR A 16 -0.55 11.05 -19.33
CA THR A 16 -2.00 11.23 -19.17
C THR A 16 -2.42 11.43 -17.71
N SER A 17 -3.64 11.93 -17.49
CA SER A 17 -4.23 12.02 -16.15
C SER A 17 -4.39 10.66 -15.47
N ILE A 18 -4.55 9.57 -16.24
CA ILE A 18 -4.61 8.20 -15.72
C ILE A 18 -3.23 7.78 -15.22
N GLY A 19 -2.18 8.01 -16.01
CA GLY A 19 -0.80 7.69 -15.62
C GLY A 19 -0.36 8.47 -14.38
N GLU A 20 -0.70 9.76 -14.30
CA GLU A 20 -0.47 10.58 -13.10
C GLU A 20 -1.18 10.01 -11.87
N ARG A 21 -2.42 9.52 -12.01
CA ARG A 21 -3.13 8.87 -10.91
C ARG A 21 -2.45 7.56 -10.49
N ILE A 22 -2.02 6.73 -11.44
CA ILE A 22 -1.29 5.48 -11.16
C ILE A 22 -0.01 5.80 -10.36
N LYS A 23 0.79 6.77 -10.83
CA LYS A 23 2.02 7.21 -10.15
C LYS A 23 1.77 7.70 -8.73
N LYS A 24 0.73 8.49 -8.51
CA LYS A 24 0.37 8.97 -7.16
C LYS A 24 -0.03 7.84 -6.22
N ARG A 25 -0.68 6.77 -6.72
CA ARG A 25 -1.00 5.58 -5.89
C ARG A 25 0.27 4.88 -5.42
N GLU A 26 1.26 4.73 -6.30
CA GLU A 26 2.57 4.16 -5.94
C GLU A 26 3.31 5.01 -4.91
N GLN A 27 3.28 6.33 -5.07
CA GLN A 27 3.90 7.23 -4.11
C GLN A 27 3.23 7.18 -2.73
N VAL A 28 1.90 7.00 -2.67
CA VAL A 28 1.18 6.77 -1.40
C VAL A 28 1.67 5.49 -0.72
N ILE A 29 1.77 4.39 -1.46
CA ILE A 29 2.22 3.08 -0.94
C ILE A 29 3.66 3.19 -0.43
N SER A 30 4.54 3.73 -1.27
CA SER A 30 5.97 3.89 -0.96
C SER A 30 6.18 4.77 0.27
N ASP A 31 5.54 5.95 0.34
CA ASP A 31 5.68 6.83 1.50
C ASP A 31 5.14 6.18 2.77
N TYR A 32 3.97 5.53 2.70
CA TYR A 32 3.39 4.87 3.86
C TYR A 32 4.32 3.80 4.45
N LEU A 33 4.96 2.98 3.60
CA LEU A 33 5.88 1.95 4.04
C LEU A 33 7.25 2.48 4.45
N ASN A 34 7.88 3.29 3.58
CA ASN A 34 9.30 3.61 3.67
C ASN A 34 9.57 4.87 4.50
N VAL A 35 8.63 5.81 4.56
CA VAL A 35 8.76 7.04 5.36
C VAL A 35 8.10 6.86 6.72
N TYR A 36 6.90 6.29 6.75
CA TYR A 36 6.09 6.25 7.97
C TYR A 36 6.01 4.88 8.65
N GLY A 37 6.31 3.79 7.94
CA GLY A 37 6.02 2.43 8.41
C GLY A 37 6.65 2.11 9.76
N GLN A 38 7.95 2.37 9.91
CA GLN A 38 8.66 2.11 11.18
C GLN A 38 8.17 3.01 12.32
N LEU A 39 7.84 4.27 12.03
CA LEU A 39 7.30 5.21 13.03
C LEU A 39 5.91 4.79 13.52
N ILE A 40 5.10 4.22 12.64
CA ILE A 40 3.79 3.66 12.98
C ILE A 40 3.96 2.39 13.82
N LEU A 41 4.85 1.48 13.42
CA LEU A 41 5.12 0.24 14.17
C LEU A 41 5.66 0.52 15.57
N ASN A 42 6.53 1.51 15.71
CA ASN A 42 7.07 1.97 16.98
C ASN A 42 6.09 2.84 17.80
N LYS A 43 4.84 3.00 17.33
CA LYS A 43 3.78 3.81 17.95
C LYS A 43 4.11 5.29 18.13
N VAL A 44 5.12 5.80 17.43
CA VAL A 44 5.48 7.23 17.39
C VAL A 44 4.41 8.00 16.63
N LEU A 45 3.89 7.42 15.54
CA LEU A 45 2.80 7.98 14.74
C LEU A 45 1.57 7.07 14.74
N LYS A 46 0.39 7.69 14.72
CA LYS A 46 -0.88 6.96 14.50
C LYS A 46 -1.14 6.83 13.00
N PRO A 47 -1.70 5.70 12.52
CA PRO A 47 -1.98 5.49 11.10
C PRO A 47 -2.95 6.53 10.50
N THR A 48 -3.98 6.93 11.25
CA THR A 48 -5.02 7.83 10.73
C THR A 48 -4.48 9.22 10.36
N PRO A 49 -3.73 9.92 11.24
CA PRO A 49 -3.05 11.16 10.85
C PRO A 49 -2.10 11.02 9.64
N VAL A 50 -1.38 9.90 9.55
CA VAL A 50 -0.51 9.64 8.39
C VAL A 50 -1.32 9.52 7.10
N MET A 51 -2.44 8.78 7.12
CA MET A 51 -3.35 8.67 5.97
C MET A 51 -3.95 10.03 5.58
N GLU A 52 -4.28 10.88 6.54
CA GLU A 52 -4.78 12.24 6.28
C GLU A 52 -3.70 13.15 5.67
N HIS A 53 -2.47 13.03 6.14
CA HIS A 53 -1.34 13.74 5.55
C HIS A 53 -1.09 13.31 4.10
N LEU A 54 -1.04 12.00 3.84
CA LEU A 54 -0.87 11.45 2.49
C LEU A 54 -2.02 11.83 1.57
N ALA A 55 -3.26 11.85 2.08
CA ALA A 55 -4.43 12.29 1.34
C ALA A 55 -4.26 13.74 0.84
N LYS A 56 -3.81 14.66 1.71
CA LYS A 56 -3.51 16.04 1.32
C LYS A 56 -2.35 16.12 0.32
N LYS A 57 -1.24 15.43 0.60
CA LYS A 57 -0.02 15.45 -0.23
C LYS A 57 -0.29 14.99 -1.67
N TYR A 58 -1.09 13.95 -1.85
CA TYR A 58 -1.33 13.32 -3.15
C TYR A 58 -2.71 13.64 -3.76
N ASN A 59 -3.45 14.57 -3.16
CA ASN A 59 -4.79 14.98 -3.59
C ASN A 59 -5.78 13.81 -3.69
N PHE A 60 -5.84 13.00 -2.63
CA PHE A 60 -6.84 11.95 -2.44
C PHE A 60 -7.73 12.27 -1.24
N SER A 61 -8.85 11.57 -1.12
CA SER A 61 -9.57 11.51 0.17
C SER A 61 -8.86 10.53 1.11
N ARG A 62 -9.04 10.69 2.43
CA ARG A 62 -8.56 9.72 3.44
C ARG A 62 -9.07 8.30 3.16
N CYS A 63 -10.32 8.17 2.73
CA CYS A 63 -10.91 6.88 2.33
C CYS A 63 -10.23 6.31 1.07
N GLY A 64 -9.84 7.17 0.12
CA GLY A 64 -9.06 6.78 -1.06
C GLY A 64 -7.70 6.22 -0.68
N VAL A 65 -6.96 6.88 0.21
CA VAL A 65 -5.69 6.38 0.75
C VAL A 65 -5.90 5.03 1.43
N LEU A 66 -6.87 4.91 2.33
CA LEU A 66 -7.18 3.64 3.00
C LEU A 66 -7.44 2.50 2.00
N LYS A 67 -8.20 2.76 0.93
CA LYS A 67 -8.48 1.78 -0.13
C LYS A 67 -7.20 1.36 -0.86
N ILE A 68 -6.34 2.32 -1.23
CA ILE A 68 -5.05 2.05 -1.86
C ILE A 68 -4.19 1.14 -0.98
N LEU A 69 -4.05 1.47 0.30
CA LEU A 69 -3.20 0.70 1.24
C LEU A 69 -3.74 -0.72 1.49
N LYS A 70 -5.06 -0.89 1.52
CA LYS A 70 -5.71 -2.21 1.65
C LYS A 70 -5.53 -3.06 0.39
N GLU A 71 -5.74 -2.48 -0.79
CA GLU A 71 -5.57 -3.19 -2.07
C GLU A 71 -4.12 -3.63 -2.29
N ALA A 72 -3.15 -2.85 -1.78
CA ALA A 72 -1.74 -3.22 -1.78
C ALA A 72 -1.34 -4.24 -0.69
N GLY A 73 -2.26 -4.63 0.21
CA GLY A 73 -1.99 -5.58 1.29
C GLY A 73 -1.12 -5.03 2.43
N ILE A 74 -0.90 -3.72 2.49
CA ILE A 74 0.04 -3.09 3.45
C ILE A 74 -0.65 -2.53 4.70
N TYR A 75 -1.99 -2.53 4.72
CA TYR A 75 -2.79 -2.14 5.88
C TYR A 75 -3.96 -3.12 6.08
N HIS A 76 -4.02 -3.78 7.24
CA HIS A 76 -5.11 -4.72 7.57
C HIS A 76 -6.03 -4.24 8.70
N GLY A 77 -5.64 -3.21 9.45
CA GLY A 77 -6.48 -2.64 10.49
C GLY A 77 -5.67 -1.91 11.55
N ARG A 78 -6.35 -1.38 12.58
CA ARG A 78 -5.67 -0.66 13.68
C ARG A 78 -4.67 -1.54 14.42
N SER A 79 -4.98 -2.83 14.58
CA SER A 79 -4.12 -3.81 15.24
C SER A 79 -2.98 -4.31 14.33
N ASN A 80 -3.09 -4.12 13.02
CA ASN A 80 -2.07 -4.50 12.04
C ASN A 80 -1.93 -3.38 10.98
N PRO A 81 -1.34 -2.24 11.37
CA PRO A 81 -1.41 -1.01 10.59
C PRO A 81 -0.33 -0.89 9.51
N VAL A 82 0.68 -1.75 9.50
CA VAL A 82 1.74 -1.78 8.49
C VAL A 82 2.10 -3.25 8.27
N VAL A 83 2.06 -3.70 7.02
CA VAL A 83 2.49 -5.03 6.61
C VAL A 83 3.49 -4.88 5.47
N TYR A 84 4.71 -5.39 5.67
CA TYR A 84 5.72 -5.38 4.63
C TYR A 84 5.54 -6.58 3.68
N PRO A 85 5.70 -6.42 2.36
CA PRO A 85 5.52 -7.51 1.38
C PRO A 85 6.36 -8.77 1.62
N SER A 86 7.52 -8.68 2.26
CA SER A 86 8.31 -9.84 2.67
C SER A 86 7.61 -10.70 3.74
N GLU A 87 6.73 -10.12 4.55
CA GLU A 87 5.90 -10.82 5.54
C GLU A 87 4.62 -11.43 4.94
N LEU A 88 4.19 -10.95 3.76
CA LEU A 88 3.05 -11.50 3.02
C LEU A 88 3.39 -12.88 2.42
N ASN A 89 4.61 -13.06 1.91
CA ASN A 89 5.07 -14.35 1.39
C ASN A 89 5.09 -15.45 2.47
N ASN A 90 5.44 -15.11 3.71
CA ASN A 90 5.43 -16.07 4.83
C ASN A 90 4.03 -16.32 5.41
N LYS A 91 3.06 -15.42 5.21
CA LYS A 91 1.69 -15.60 5.70
C LYS A 91 0.80 -16.47 4.81
N THR A 92 1.17 -16.65 3.54
CA THR A 92 0.48 -17.58 2.64
C THR A 92 0.69 -19.05 3.03
N GLU A 93 1.77 -19.38 3.76
CA GLU A 93 2.02 -20.73 4.25
C GLU A 93 1.23 -21.08 5.53
N ILE A 94 0.87 -20.09 6.36
CA ILE A 94 0.16 -20.33 7.64
C ILE A 94 -1.37 -20.42 7.50
N TYR A 95 -1.94 -19.98 6.37
CA TYR A 95 -3.38 -20.14 6.09
C TYR A 95 -3.68 -21.17 4.98
N GLY A 96 -2.67 -21.87 4.46
CA GLY A 96 -2.78 -22.87 3.39
C GLY A 96 -2.76 -24.33 3.82
N THR A 97 -2.63 -24.63 5.12
CA THR A 97 -2.53 -26.02 5.61
C THR A 97 -3.65 -26.36 6.59
N ALA A 98 -4.91 -26.22 6.15
CA ALA A 98 -6.04 -26.86 6.80
C ALA A 98 -6.90 -27.53 5.74
N ASN A 99 -6.98 -28.87 5.84
CA ASN A 99 -7.82 -29.82 5.10
C ASN A 99 -7.26 -30.41 3.79
N ARG A 100 -6.32 -31.33 3.95
CA ARG A 100 -6.37 -32.63 3.25
C ARG A 100 -6.26 -33.75 4.28
N VAL A 101 -7.41 -34.27 4.69
CA VAL A 101 -7.60 -35.65 5.14
C VAL A 101 -8.86 -36.15 4.45
#